data_AF-A0A7S1CWV1-F1
#
_entry.id   AF-A0A7S1CWV1-F1
#
_cell.length_a   1.000
_cell.length_b   1.000
_cell.length_c   1.000
_cell.angle_alpha   90.00
_cell.angle_beta   90.00
_cell.angle_gamma   90.00
#
_symmetry.space_group_name_H-M   'P 1'
#
loop_
_entity.id
_entity.type
_entity.pdbx_description
1 polymer ?
#
loop_
_entity_poly.entity_id
_entity_poly.type
_entity_poly.pdbx_seq_one_letter_code
_entity_poly.pdbx_strand_id
1 'polypeptide(L)'
;GDGTKFEVAFDPLDGSSNLDVSVPTGTIFGIAPYTPQEPFSSTGRKLVAAGYTVYSSSTELVLSLGENAVGFTLDPHLHASGADAFQLARPQIQCPTFGPYYSLNEAREPDWPEGLKRWIQDAKVGKTASQFKYSSRYVCSLCADVHRTLLKGGWAGNPRPHLRLLYEAAPLAFVIAAAGGKGSNGVENLLDIKPTGLHDRVSVFLGGIGDIEDLETYGDIQQGAKTYKS
;
A
#
# COMPACT_ATOMS: atom_id res chain seq x y z
N GLY A 1 2.46 -1.04 -36.01
CA GLY A 1 3.63 -0.13 -35.95
C GLY A 1 3.13 1.20 -35.47
N ASP A 2 2.68 1.21 -34.23
CA ASP A 2 1.87 2.22 -33.55
C ASP A 2 1.84 1.74 -32.09
N GLY A 3 3.04 1.58 -31.52
CA GLY A 3 3.23 0.96 -30.23
C GLY A 3 2.42 1.68 -29.17
N THR A 4 1.61 0.92 -28.42
CA THR A 4 0.91 1.41 -27.23
C THR A 4 1.92 2.11 -26.34
N LYS A 5 1.70 3.41 -26.10
CA LYS A 5 2.53 4.19 -25.19
C LYS A 5 1.98 4.03 -23.77
N PHE A 6 2.89 3.93 -22.81
CA PHE A 6 2.55 3.85 -21.39
C PHE A 6 3.15 5.05 -20.65
N GLU A 7 2.47 5.45 -19.59
CA GLU A 7 3.03 6.32 -18.55
C GLU A 7 3.32 5.47 -17.32
N VAL A 8 4.47 5.73 -16.69
CA VAL A 8 4.95 4.97 -15.53
C VAL A 8 5.22 5.96 -14.41
N ALA A 9 4.54 5.76 -13.28
CA ALA A 9 4.77 6.51 -12.05
C ALA A 9 5.41 5.55 -11.04
N PHE A 10 6.52 5.95 -10.42
CA PHE A 10 7.24 5.10 -9.48
C PHE A 10 7.88 5.87 -8.34
N ASP A 11 7.85 5.28 -7.15
CA ASP A 11 8.71 5.66 -6.04
C ASP A 11 9.97 4.78 -6.09
N PRO A 12 11.14 5.35 -6.42
CA PRO A 12 12.37 4.57 -6.51
C PRO A 12 12.79 3.96 -5.17
N LEU A 13 12.47 4.61 -4.05
CA LEU A 13 12.92 4.16 -2.72
C LEU A 13 11.96 4.61 -1.61
N ASP A 14 10.90 3.84 -1.42
CA ASP A 14 10.04 3.90 -0.23
C ASP A 14 10.84 3.51 1.02
N GLY A 15 10.60 4.22 2.12
CA GLY A 15 11.32 4.01 3.37
C GLY A 15 12.78 4.48 3.31
N SER A 16 13.15 5.40 2.42
CA SER A 16 14.54 5.90 2.30
C SER A 16 15.18 6.36 3.60
N SER A 17 14.41 6.85 4.58
CA SER A 17 14.91 7.21 5.92
C SER A 17 15.42 6.02 6.75
N ASN A 18 15.18 4.80 6.30
CA ASN A 18 15.55 3.56 6.97
C ASN A 18 16.84 2.94 6.42
N LEU A 19 17.40 3.53 5.35
CA LEU A 19 18.52 2.97 4.61
C LEU A 19 19.79 2.85 5.48
N ASP A 20 20.05 3.85 6.32
CA ASP A 20 21.20 3.92 7.22
C ASP A 20 21.10 2.94 8.41
N VAL A 21 19.89 2.51 8.77
CA VAL A 21 19.61 1.61 9.90
C VAL A 21 19.25 0.18 9.48
N SER A 22 19.42 -0.16 8.20
CA SER A 22 19.20 -1.52 7.66
C SER A 22 17.77 -2.06 7.91
N VAL A 23 16.78 -1.18 7.98
CA VAL A 23 15.37 -1.55 8.07
C VAL A 23 14.83 -1.74 6.63
N PRO A 24 13.87 -2.66 6.40
CA PRO A 24 13.37 -2.92 5.05
C PRO A 24 12.87 -1.68 4.33
N THR A 25 13.17 -1.62 3.03
CA THR A 25 12.77 -0.55 2.10
C THR A 25 12.12 -1.16 0.86
N GLY A 26 11.70 -0.33 -0.10
CA GLY A 26 11.14 -0.86 -1.33
C GLY A 26 11.07 0.11 -2.48
N THR A 27 10.63 -0.39 -3.63
CA THR A 27 10.29 0.41 -4.82
C THR A 27 8.83 0.13 -5.15
N ILE A 28 8.07 1.16 -5.55
CA ILE A 28 6.66 1.04 -5.90
C ILE A 28 6.49 1.58 -7.32
N PHE A 29 5.67 0.93 -8.15
CA PHE A 29 5.41 1.41 -9.51
C PHE A 29 3.98 1.11 -9.97
N GLY A 30 3.44 2.02 -10.78
CA GLY A 30 2.18 1.87 -11.50
C GLY A 30 2.37 2.19 -12.98
N ILE A 31 1.67 1.45 -13.84
CA ILE A 31 1.70 1.57 -15.29
C ILE A 31 0.27 1.80 -15.80
N ALA A 32 0.08 2.88 -16.54
CA ALA A 32 -1.19 3.20 -17.19
C ALA A 32 -0.97 3.49 -18.69
N PRO A 33 -2.01 3.39 -19.53
CA PRO A 33 -1.95 3.87 -20.90
C PRO A 33 -1.61 5.37 -20.92
N TYR A 34 -0.66 5.75 -21.77
CA TYR A 34 -0.25 7.15 -21.91
C TYR A 34 -1.40 8.01 -22.42
N THR A 35 -1.69 9.10 -21.71
CA THR A 35 -2.71 10.08 -22.11
C THR A 35 -2.02 11.36 -22.59
N PRO A 36 -1.91 11.61 -23.92
CA PRO A 36 -1.03 12.67 -24.44
C PRO A 36 -1.36 14.08 -23.97
N GLN A 37 -2.64 14.39 -23.82
CA GLN A 37 -3.12 15.72 -23.46
C GLN A 37 -3.09 15.97 -21.94
N GLU A 38 -3.21 14.90 -21.15
CA GLU A 38 -3.24 14.97 -19.69
C GLU A 38 -2.49 13.78 -19.07
N PRO A 39 -1.15 13.73 -19.17
CA PRO A 39 -0.38 12.66 -18.57
C PRO A 39 -0.61 12.61 -17.06
N PHE A 40 -0.74 11.40 -16.50
CA PHE A 40 -0.94 11.17 -15.06
C PHE A 40 -2.20 11.81 -14.46
N SER A 41 -3.23 12.11 -15.27
CA SER A 41 -4.53 12.62 -14.78
C SER A 41 -5.57 11.53 -14.53
N SER A 42 -5.26 10.28 -14.89
CA SER A 42 -6.16 9.15 -14.77
C SER A 42 -6.25 8.61 -13.34
N THR A 43 -7.44 8.15 -12.96
CA THR A 43 -7.67 7.43 -11.70
C THR A 43 -6.89 6.10 -11.67
N GLY A 44 -6.63 5.57 -10.47
CA GLY A 44 -6.00 4.26 -10.29
C GLY A 44 -6.69 3.10 -11.03
N ARG A 45 -8.00 3.21 -11.32
CA ARG A 45 -8.74 2.25 -12.18
C ARG A 45 -8.19 2.08 -13.60
N LYS A 46 -7.38 3.02 -14.10
CA LYS A 46 -6.76 2.95 -15.43
C LYS A 46 -5.40 2.26 -15.44
N LEU A 47 -4.87 1.87 -14.27
CA LEU A 47 -3.66 1.06 -14.20
C LEU A 47 -3.89 -0.27 -14.93
N VAL A 48 -2.94 -0.64 -15.78
CA VAL A 48 -2.89 -1.94 -16.47
C VAL A 48 -1.92 -2.89 -15.79
N ALA A 49 -0.99 -2.35 -15.02
CA ALA A 49 -0.10 -3.10 -14.16
C ALA A 49 0.34 -2.22 -12.99
N ALA A 50 0.59 -2.85 -11.85
CA ALA A 50 1.25 -2.20 -10.72
C ALA A 50 2.03 -3.25 -9.93
N GLY A 51 3.01 -2.79 -9.17
CA GLY A 51 3.80 -3.68 -8.34
C GLY A 51 4.68 -2.93 -7.38
N TYR A 52 5.33 -3.70 -6.53
CA TYR A 52 6.33 -3.22 -5.62
C TYR A 52 7.39 -4.29 -5.38
N THR A 53 8.58 -3.83 -5.02
CA THR A 53 9.69 -4.68 -4.57
C THR A 53 9.99 -4.37 -3.13
N VAL A 54 10.16 -5.39 -2.29
CA VAL A 54 10.64 -5.27 -0.91
C VAL A 54 12.10 -5.68 -0.87
N TYR A 55 12.94 -4.82 -0.32
CA TYR A 55 14.35 -5.07 -0.04
C TYR A 55 14.50 -5.39 1.45
N SER A 56 14.62 -6.68 1.78
CA SER A 56 14.78 -7.17 3.14
C SER A 56 15.82 -8.30 3.17
N SER A 57 15.71 -9.25 4.10
CA SER A 57 16.50 -10.48 4.12
C SER A 57 16.40 -11.28 2.82
N SER A 58 15.29 -11.12 2.10
CA SER A 58 15.07 -11.53 0.72
C SER A 58 14.65 -10.30 -0.10
N THR A 59 14.87 -10.35 -1.42
CA THR A 59 14.27 -9.40 -2.35
C THR A 59 13.05 -10.03 -2.98
N GLU A 60 11.87 -9.47 -2.71
CA GLU A 60 10.60 -9.98 -3.22
C GLU A 60 9.92 -8.95 -4.12
N LEU A 61 9.59 -9.34 -5.35
CA LEU A 61 8.80 -8.56 -6.29
C LEU A 61 7.35 -9.07 -6.24
N VAL A 62 6.40 -8.19 -5.96
CA VAL A 62 4.97 -8.47 -6.05
C VAL A 62 4.37 -7.58 -7.13
N LEU A 63 3.61 -8.17 -8.06
CA LEU A 63 2.96 -7.41 -9.12
C LEU A 63 1.57 -7.96 -9.44
N SER A 64 0.77 -7.13 -10.10
CA SER A 64 -0.50 -7.50 -10.68
C SER A 64 -0.66 -6.89 -12.08
N LEU A 65 -1.38 -7.61 -12.94
CA LEU A 65 -1.86 -7.15 -14.25
C LEU A 65 -3.39 -6.91 -14.25
N GLY A 66 -4.03 -6.85 -13.07
CA GLY A 66 -5.44 -6.52 -12.90
C GLY A 66 -6.29 -7.61 -12.24
N GLU A 67 -6.03 -8.88 -12.50
CA GLU A 67 -6.88 -9.98 -12.01
C GLU A 67 -6.35 -10.65 -10.74
N ASN A 68 -5.03 -10.86 -10.65
CA ASN A 68 -4.38 -11.55 -9.54
C ASN A 68 -3.10 -10.82 -9.13
N ALA A 69 -2.69 -10.97 -7.87
CA ALA A 69 -1.37 -10.58 -7.40
C ALA A 69 -0.44 -11.80 -7.33
N VAL A 70 0.78 -11.65 -7.85
CA VAL A 70 1.79 -12.71 -7.97
C VAL A 70 3.08 -12.25 -7.32
N GLY A 71 3.77 -13.14 -6.60
CA GLY A 71 5.02 -12.87 -5.91
C GLY A 71 6.20 -13.68 -6.46
N PHE A 72 7.32 -13.00 -6.64
CA PHE A 72 8.60 -13.56 -7.08
C PHE A 72 9.68 -13.29 -6.03
N THR A 73 10.63 -14.19 -5.89
CA THR A 73 11.81 -14.01 -5.04
C THR A 73 13.05 -13.98 -5.91
N LEU A 74 13.93 -13.02 -5.67
CA LEU A 74 15.23 -12.94 -6.34
C LEU A 74 16.16 -14.04 -5.83
N ASP A 75 16.66 -14.88 -6.73
CA ASP A 75 17.80 -15.75 -6.51
C ASP A 75 19.08 -15.08 -7.10
N PRO A 76 19.98 -14.58 -6.24
CA PRO A 76 21.18 -13.89 -6.71
C PRO A 76 22.18 -14.83 -7.40
N HIS A 77 22.11 -16.14 -7.16
CA HIS A 77 23.00 -17.12 -7.80
C HIS A 77 22.58 -17.38 -9.26
N LEU A 78 21.28 -17.31 -9.56
CA LEU A 78 20.77 -17.45 -10.93
C LEU A 78 21.06 -16.24 -11.80
N HIS A 79 21.13 -15.04 -11.21
CA HIS A 79 21.56 -13.85 -11.94
C HIS A 79 22.97 -14.02 -12.52
N ALA A 80 23.89 -14.59 -11.74
CA ALA A 80 25.27 -14.80 -12.16
C ALA A 80 25.43 -15.86 -13.28
N SER A 81 24.44 -16.73 -13.48
CA SER A 81 24.45 -17.77 -14.51
C SER A 81 23.73 -17.38 -15.80
N GLY A 82 23.17 -16.17 -15.89
CA GLY A 82 22.39 -15.69 -17.04
C GLY A 82 20.95 -16.22 -17.09
N ALA A 83 20.48 -16.86 -16.02
CA ALA A 83 19.10 -17.31 -15.88
C ALA A 83 18.20 -16.22 -15.27
N ASP A 84 16.88 -16.39 -15.40
CA ASP A 84 15.89 -15.47 -14.81
C ASP A 84 16.06 -15.44 -13.29
N ALA A 85 16.53 -14.30 -12.76
CA ALA A 85 16.88 -14.20 -11.35
C ALA A 85 15.63 -14.15 -10.44
N PHE A 86 14.49 -13.64 -10.93
CA PHE A 86 13.24 -13.64 -10.18
C PHE A 86 12.46 -14.94 -10.40
N GLN A 87 12.43 -15.78 -9.38
CA GLN A 87 11.74 -17.06 -9.39
C GLN A 87 10.32 -16.91 -8.84
N LEU A 88 9.35 -17.55 -9.50
CA LEU A 88 7.96 -17.54 -9.05
C LEU A 88 7.83 -18.24 -7.69
N ALA A 89 7.52 -17.47 -6.65
CA ALA A 89 7.42 -17.97 -5.28
C ALA A 89 5.96 -18.08 -4.81
N ARG A 90 5.08 -17.21 -5.31
CA ARG A 90 3.67 -17.12 -4.92
C ARG A 90 2.80 -16.94 -6.17
N PRO A 91 2.29 -18.02 -6.79
CA PRO A 91 1.53 -17.94 -8.04
C PRO A 91 0.20 -17.19 -7.89
N GLN A 92 -0.36 -17.16 -6.68
CA GLN A 92 -1.57 -16.41 -6.38
C GLN A 92 -1.54 -15.98 -4.92
N ILE A 93 -1.50 -14.67 -4.69
CA ILE A 93 -1.57 -14.09 -3.36
C ILE A 93 -3.04 -13.74 -3.05
N GLN A 94 -3.49 -14.14 -1.86
CA GLN A 94 -4.81 -13.79 -1.33
C GLN A 94 -4.63 -13.02 -0.03
N CYS A 95 -5.08 -11.77 -0.03
CA CYS A 95 -5.13 -10.94 1.16
C CYS A 95 -6.23 -11.47 2.09
N PRO A 96 -5.93 -11.82 3.35
CA PRO A 96 -6.95 -12.24 4.30
C PRO A 96 -8.00 -11.14 4.50
N THR A 97 -9.29 -11.52 4.59
CA THR A 97 -10.40 -10.58 4.83
C THR A 97 -10.21 -9.76 6.11
N PHE A 98 -9.72 -10.42 7.15
CA PHE A 98 -9.29 -9.82 8.42
C PHE A 98 -7.90 -10.35 8.78
N GLY A 99 -7.14 -9.60 9.59
CA GLY A 99 -5.95 -10.13 10.24
C GLY A 99 -5.60 -9.43 11.55
N PRO A 100 -4.72 -10.02 12.36
CA PRO A 100 -4.52 -9.60 13.76
C PRO A 100 -3.52 -8.44 13.90
N TYR A 101 -3.36 -7.61 12.86
CA TYR A 101 -2.35 -6.55 12.81
C TYR A 101 -2.94 -5.22 12.35
N TYR A 102 -2.50 -4.13 12.96
CA TYR A 102 -2.63 -2.80 12.38
C TYR A 102 -1.26 -2.15 12.31
N SER A 103 -1.10 -1.20 11.38
CA SER A 103 0.19 -0.60 11.09
C SER A 103 0.09 0.86 10.75
N LEU A 104 0.46 1.67 11.75
CA LEU A 104 0.52 3.13 11.69
C LEU A 104 1.46 3.63 12.80
N ASN A 105 1.87 4.90 12.69
CA ASN A 105 2.73 5.53 13.68
C ASN A 105 1.94 5.96 14.93
N GLU A 106 1.89 5.11 15.97
CA GLU A 106 1.20 5.41 17.23
C GLU A 106 1.73 6.63 17.97
N ALA A 107 2.98 7.07 17.74
CA ALA A 107 3.50 8.31 18.33
C ALA A 107 2.73 9.56 17.85
N ARG A 108 1.87 9.42 16.83
CA ARG A 108 0.99 10.49 16.33
C ARG A 108 -0.43 10.42 16.91
N GLU A 109 -0.72 9.53 17.85
CA GLU A 109 -2.04 9.40 18.48
C GLU A 109 -2.66 10.74 18.93
N PRO A 110 -1.93 11.69 19.55
CA PRO A 110 -2.52 12.97 19.94
C PRO A 110 -3.13 13.77 18.77
N ASP A 111 -2.60 13.59 17.57
CA ASP A 111 -3.05 14.25 16.35
C ASP A 111 -4.18 13.50 15.62
N TRP A 112 -4.50 12.27 16.04
CA TRP A 112 -5.47 11.45 15.32
C TRP A 112 -6.90 11.93 15.49
N PRO A 113 -7.73 11.71 14.46
CA PRO A 113 -9.16 11.94 14.53
C PRO A 113 -9.85 10.92 15.47
N GLU A 114 -11.07 11.23 15.91
CA GLU A 114 -11.70 10.51 17.02
C GLU A 114 -12.16 9.10 16.63
N GLY A 115 -12.63 8.92 15.39
CA GLY A 115 -12.97 7.60 14.85
C GLY A 115 -11.78 6.65 14.87
N LEU A 116 -10.61 7.11 14.43
CA LEU A 116 -9.39 6.29 14.42
C LEU A 116 -8.95 5.91 15.83
N LYS A 117 -9.00 6.86 16.78
CA LYS A 117 -8.66 6.59 18.19
C LYS A 117 -9.56 5.51 18.77
N ARG A 118 -10.87 5.63 18.58
CA ARG A 118 -11.85 4.63 19.04
C ARG A 118 -11.60 3.27 18.42
N TRP A 119 -11.36 3.20 17.09
CA TRP A 119 -11.07 1.93 16.43
C TRP A 119 -9.82 1.26 17.01
N ILE A 120 -8.72 2.02 17.22
CA ILE A 120 -7.48 1.48 17.79
C ILE A 120 -7.70 1.00 19.24
N GLN A 121 -8.48 1.71 20.04
CA GLN A 121 -8.82 1.29 21.40
C GLN A 121 -9.60 -0.03 21.40
N ASP A 122 -10.61 -0.16 20.53
CA ASP A 122 -11.41 -1.38 20.41
C ASP A 122 -10.59 -2.54 19.82
N ALA A 123 -9.72 -2.28 18.85
CA ALA A 123 -8.81 -3.27 18.26
C ALA A 123 -7.85 -3.86 19.30
N LYS A 124 -7.33 -3.05 20.24
CA LYS A 124 -6.45 -3.50 21.32
C LYS A 124 -7.12 -4.50 22.26
N VAL A 125 -8.45 -4.47 22.39
CA VAL A 125 -9.22 -5.31 23.32
C VAL A 125 -10.14 -6.34 22.65
N GLY A 126 -10.14 -6.42 21.31
CA GLY A 126 -10.96 -7.38 20.56
C GLY A 126 -12.42 -6.99 20.45
N LYS A 127 -12.70 -5.70 20.30
CA LYS A 127 -14.06 -5.13 20.15
C LYS A 127 -14.39 -4.66 18.73
N THR A 128 -13.47 -4.83 17.78
CA THR A 128 -13.73 -4.63 16.35
C THR A 128 -14.54 -5.78 15.75
N ALA A 129 -15.00 -5.65 14.50
CA ALA A 129 -15.79 -6.69 13.84
C ALA A 129 -15.10 -8.08 13.80
N SER A 130 -13.77 -8.12 13.70
CA SER A 130 -13.01 -9.38 13.66
C SER A 130 -12.83 -10.05 15.03
N GLN A 131 -13.05 -9.32 16.12
CA GLN A 131 -12.80 -9.74 17.50
C GLN A 131 -11.34 -10.11 17.82
N PHE A 132 -10.39 -9.89 16.89
CA PHE A 132 -8.98 -10.08 17.17
C PHE A 132 -8.48 -9.07 18.19
N LYS A 133 -7.60 -9.49 19.09
CA LYS A 133 -6.75 -8.56 19.85
C LYS A 133 -5.58 -8.18 18.95
N TYR A 134 -5.68 -7.03 18.28
CA TYR A 134 -4.71 -6.62 17.28
C TYR A 134 -3.35 -6.32 17.88
N SER A 135 -2.31 -6.69 17.16
CA SER A 135 -0.92 -6.34 17.43
C SER A 135 -0.47 -5.19 16.55
N SER A 136 0.11 -4.15 17.16
CA SER A 136 0.76 -3.06 16.44
C SER A 136 2.04 -3.54 15.76
N ARG A 137 2.22 -3.20 14.49
CA ARG A 137 3.47 -3.39 13.74
C ARG A 137 3.71 -2.15 12.90
N TYR A 138 4.87 -1.51 13.00
CA TYR A 138 5.16 -0.33 12.19
C TYR A 138 6.64 -0.32 11.83
N VAL A 139 6.93 -0.65 10.56
CA VAL A 139 8.30 -0.69 10.02
C VAL A 139 8.75 0.70 9.58
N CYS A 140 7.80 1.61 9.29
CA CYS A 140 8.08 2.92 8.70
C CYS A 140 8.63 2.82 7.26
N SER A 141 8.23 1.77 6.54
CA SER A 141 8.31 1.64 5.08
C SER A 141 6.94 1.15 4.64
N LEU A 142 6.25 1.94 3.81
CA LEU A 142 4.91 1.59 3.36
C LEU A 142 4.92 0.27 2.59
N CYS A 143 5.94 0.06 1.76
CA CYS A 143 6.14 -1.17 1.01
C CYS A 143 6.26 -2.40 1.93
N ALA A 144 7.11 -2.33 2.96
CA ALA A 144 7.31 -3.42 3.90
C ALA A 144 6.05 -3.68 4.76
N ASP A 145 5.39 -2.63 5.23
CA ASP A 145 4.18 -2.74 6.05
C ASP A 145 3.00 -3.31 5.23
N VAL A 146 2.85 -2.90 3.96
CA VAL A 146 1.86 -3.44 3.04
C VAL A 146 2.18 -4.88 2.65
N HIS A 147 3.44 -5.24 2.44
CA HIS A 147 3.81 -6.61 2.12
C HIS A 147 3.41 -7.60 3.22
N ARG A 148 3.68 -7.27 4.49
CA ARG A 148 3.19 -8.08 5.62
C ARG A 148 1.67 -8.16 5.60
N THR A 149 1.00 -7.02 5.42
CA THR A 149 -0.46 -6.94 5.43
C THR A 149 -1.10 -7.79 4.34
N LEU A 150 -0.54 -7.75 3.12
CA LEU A 150 -0.98 -8.56 1.99
C LEU A 150 -0.91 -10.06 2.31
N LEU A 151 0.12 -10.51 3.04
CA LEU A 151 0.33 -11.94 3.34
C LEU A 151 -0.30 -12.43 4.65
N LYS A 152 -0.54 -11.54 5.61
CA LYS A 152 -0.94 -11.89 6.98
C LYS A 152 -2.25 -11.24 7.44
N GLY A 153 -2.84 -10.40 6.61
CA GLY A 153 -4.06 -9.66 6.92
C GLY A 153 -3.80 -8.50 7.89
N GLY A 154 -4.87 -7.82 8.28
CA GLY A 154 -4.81 -6.56 8.99
C GLY A 154 -4.84 -5.39 8.02
N TRP A 155 -4.36 -4.24 8.47
CA TRP A 155 -4.18 -3.08 7.61
C TRP A 155 -2.90 -2.30 7.91
N ALA A 156 -2.40 -1.59 6.90
CA ALA A 156 -1.30 -0.65 6.99
C ALA A 156 -1.67 0.69 6.36
N GLY A 157 -1.15 1.78 6.93
CA GLY A 157 -1.57 3.09 6.47
C GLY A 157 -1.00 4.28 7.20
N ASN A 158 -1.44 5.45 6.76
CA ASN A 158 -1.17 6.74 7.35
C ASN A 158 -2.44 7.58 7.26
N PRO A 159 -3.05 7.98 8.39
CA PRO A 159 -4.28 8.76 8.37
C PRO A 159 -4.05 10.20 7.88
N ARG A 160 -2.81 10.67 7.80
CA ARG A 160 -2.46 11.98 7.26
C ARG A 160 -2.36 11.95 5.73
N PRO A 161 -2.76 13.03 5.03
CA PRO A 161 -2.54 13.19 3.60
C PRO A 161 -1.06 13.44 3.30
N HIS A 162 -0.25 12.38 3.43
CA HIS A 162 1.21 12.45 3.33
C HIS A 162 1.75 11.65 2.15
N LEU A 163 1.14 10.52 1.84
CA LEU A 163 1.57 9.60 0.79
C LEU A 163 1.03 10.06 -0.56
N ARG A 164 1.81 9.91 -1.64
CA ARG A 164 1.42 10.36 -2.97
C ARG A 164 0.50 9.37 -3.65
N LEU A 165 -0.54 9.90 -4.29
CA LEU A 165 -1.56 9.10 -4.93
C LEU A 165 -0.99 8.26 -6.08
N LEU A 166 -0.24 8.88 -6.99
CA LEU A 166 0.15 8.28 -8.28
C LEU A 166 1.20 7.18 -8.18
N TYR A 167 2.13 7.27 -7.23
CA TYR A 167 3.30 6.39 -7.17
C TYR A 167 3.50 5.70 -5.82
N GLU A 168 2.59 5.90 -4.85
CA GLU A 168 2.54 5.13 -3.60
C GLU A 168 1.15 4.50 -3.41
N ALA A 169 0.11 5.32 -3.26
CA ALA A 169 -1.20 4.84 -2.81
C ALA A 169 -1.96 4.01 -3.87
N ALA A 170 -2.15 4.54 -5.08
CA ALA A 170 -2.92 3.86 -6.13
C ALA A 170 -2.24 2.56 -6.62
N PRO A 171 -0.91 2.51 -6.86
CA PRO A 171 -0.24 1.26 -7.22
C PRO A 171 -0.39 0.16 -6.16
N LEU A 172 -0.22 0.49 -4.87
CA LEU A 172 -0.39 -0.49 -3.79
C LEU A 172 -1.84 -0.92 -3.64
N ALA A 173 -2.80 0.00 -3.75
CA ALA A 173 -4.22 -0.32 -3.75
C ALA A 173 -4.62 -1.26 -4.90
N PHE A 174 -4.00 -1.10 -6.07
CA PHE A 174 -4.22 -1.97 -7.23
C PHE A 174 -3.79 -3.41 -6.94
N VAL A 175 -2.59 -3.59 -6.37
CA VAL A 175 -2.09 -4.91 -5.97
C VAL A 175 -2.94 -5.54 -4.86
N ILE A 176 -3.30 -4.75 -3.84
CA ILE A 176 -4.15 -5.21 -2.74
C ILE A 176 -5.53 -5.65 -3.25
N ALA A 177 -6.15 -4.88 -4.15
CA ALA A 177 -7.45 -5.21 -4.73
C ALA A 177 -7.40 -6.50 -5.56
N ALA A 178 -6.34 -6.70 -6.36
CA ALA A 178 -6.12 -7.92 -7.12
C ALA A 178 -5.86 -9.16 -6.23
N ALA A 179 -5.58 -8.95 -4.94
CA ALA A 179 -5.47 -10.02 -3.95
C ALA A 179 -6.74 -10.18 -3.08
N GLY A 180 -7.82 -9.46 -3.37
CA GLY A 180 -9.08 -9.51 -2.61
C GLY A 180 -9.14 -8.61 -1.37
N GLY A 181 -8.18 -7.70 -1.20
CA GLY A 181 -8.20 -6.67 -0.16
C GLY A 181 -8.82 -5.35 -0.65
N LYS A 182 -8.66 -4.29 0.16
CA LYS A 182 -9.17 -2.95 -0.14
C LYS A 182 -8.13 -1.87 0.16
N GLY A 183 -8.13 -0.82 -0.67
CA GLY A 183 -7.42 0.43 -0.43
C GLY A 183 -8.40 1.58 -0.32
N SER A 184 -8.32 2.34 0.76
CA SER A 184 -9.20 3.47 1.06
C SER A 184 -8.42 4.68 1.55
N ASN A 185 -8.90 5.89 1.27
CA ASN A 185 -8.43 7.07 1.97
C ASN A 185 -9.15 7.28 3.31
N GLY A 186 -10.14 6.46 3.62
CA GLY A 186 -11.02 6.56 4.79
C GLY A 186 -12.42 7.11 4.47
N VAL A 187 -12.66 7.55 3.24
CA VAL A 187 -13.95 8.05 2.73
C VAL A 187 -14.31 7.40 1.40
N GLU A 188 -13.34 7.29 0.49
CA GLU A 188 -13.50 6.69 -0.84
C GLU A 188 -12.33 5.73 -1.15
N ASN A 189 -12.53 4.86 -2.14
CA ASN A 189 -11.52 3.92 -2.58
C ASN A 189 -10.36 4.65 -3.28
N LEU A 190 -9.11 4.30 -2.93
CA LEU A 190 -7.91 4.94 -3.48
C LEU A 190 -7.82 4.86 -5.01
N LEU A 191 -8.40 3.83 -5.62
CA LEU A 191 -8.37 3.65 -7.07
C LEU A 191 -9.34 4.57 -7.81
N ASP A 192 -10.36 5.10 -7.12
CA ASP A 192 -11.39 5.97 -7.70
C ASP A 192 -11.03 7.46 -7.63
N ILE A 193 -10.01 7.81 -6.83
CA ILE A 193 -9.55 9.19 -6.65
C ILE A 193 -8.92 9.70 -7.94
N LYS A 194 -9.42 10.85 -8.43
CA LYS A 194 -8.82 11.57 -9.56
C LYS A 194 -7.65 12.42 -9.06
N PRO A 195 -6.42 12.24 -9.57
CA PRO A 195 -5.28 13.08 -9.21
C PRO A 195 -5.52 14.55 -9.56
N THR A 196 -5.23 15.45 -8.62
CA THR A 196 -5.24 16.91 -8.89
C THR A 196 -3.88 17.44 -9.35
N GLY A 197 -2.82 16.62 -9.22
CA GLY A 197 -1.48 16.92 -9.71
C GLY A 197 -0.51 15.76 -9.47
N LEU A 198 0.72 15.90 -9.99
CA LEU A 198 1.74 14.84 -9.93
C LEU A 198 2.12 14.41 -8.51
N HIS A 199 2.07 15.35 -7.56
CA HIS A 199 2.46 15.11 -6.17
C HIS A 199 1.27 15.18 -5.21
N ASP A 200 0.06 14.91 -5.71
CA ASP A 200 -1.15 14.89 -4.91
C ASP A 200 -1.02 13.90 -3.75
N ARG A 201 -1.42 14.31 -2.54
CA ARG A 201 -1.22 13.54 -1.31
C ARG A 201 -2.53 13.12 -0.71
N VAL A 202 -2.55 11.91 -0.18
CA VAL A 202 -3.77 11.28 0.30
C VAL A 202 -3.48 10.48 1.58
N SER A 203 -4.50 10.40 2.44
CA SER A 203 -4.50 9.44 3.54
C SER A 203 -4.64 8.04 2.98
N VAL A 204 -4.05 7.04 3.62
CA VAL A 204 -4.00 5.68 3.06
C VAL A 204 -4.32 4.68 4.14
N PHE A 205 -5.23 3.76 3.83
CA PHE A 205 -5.52 2.55 4.56
C PHE A 205 -5.59 1.40 3.55
N LEU A 206 -4.67 0.44 3.67
CA LEU A 206 -4.52 -0.68 2.75
C LEU A 206 -4.55 -1.97 3.54
N GLY A 207 -5.39 -2.94 3.17
CA GLY A 207 -5.42 -4.21 3.88
C GLY A 207 -6.55 -5.13 3.51
N GLY A 208 -6.86 -6.04 4.43
CA GLY A 208 -8.01 -6.93 4.32
C GLY A 208 -9.30 -6.16 4.17
N ILE A 209 -10.17 -6.58 3.24
CA ILE A 209 -11.41 -5.83 2.94
C ILE A 209 -12.28 -5.64 4.18
N GLY A 210 -12.39 -6.65 5.05
CA GLY A 210 -13.14 -6.58 6.30
C GLY A 210 -12.50 -5.63 7.32
N ASP A 211 -11.17 -5.62 7.43
CA ASP A 211 -10.46 -4.68 8.30
C ASP A 211 -10.70 -3.22 7.88
N ILE A 212 -10.65 -2.94 6.59
CA ILE A 212 -10.84 -1.58 6.06
C ILE A 212 -12.30 -1.13 6.17
N GLU A 213 -13.26 -2.00 5.86
CA GLU A 213 -14.68 -1.69 5.99
C GLU A 213 -15.08 -1.46 7.46
N ASP A 214 -14.59 -2.29 8.38
CA ASP A 214 -14.81 -2.09 9.82
C ASP A 214 -14.22 -0.76 10.29
N LEU A 215 -13.00 -0.42 9.88
CA LEU A 215 -12.37 0.86 10.19
C LEU A 215 -13.20 2.06 9.70
N GLU A 216 -13.72 2.01 8.47
CA GLU A 216 -14.56 3.06 7.90
C GLU A 216 -15.87 3.27 8.68
N THR A 217 -16.42 2.24 9.36
CA THR A 217 -17.63 2.39 10.18
C THR A 217 -17.46 3.35 11.36
N TYR A 218 -16.21 3.64 11.76
CA TYR A 218 -15.91 4.57 12.85
C TYR A 218 -15.96 6.04 12.39
N GLY A 219 -16.12 6.29 11.09
CA GLY A 219 -16.32 7.61 10.50
C GLY A 219 -15.04 8.43 10.43
N ASP A 220 -14.80 9.27 11.44
CA ASP A 220 -13.71 10.24 11.48
C ASP A 220 -12.33 9.55 11.64
N ILE A 221 -11.80 8.99 10.54
CA ILE A 221 -10.52 8.27 10.50
C ILE A 221 -9.44 8.98 9.69
N GLN A 222 -9.81 10.01 8.92
CA GLN A 222 -8.88 10.87 8.19
C GLN A 222 -8.34 11.99 9.08
N GLN A 223 -7.02 12.05 9.25
CA GLN A 223 -6.41 13.21 9.89
C GLN A 223 -6.39 14.38 8.91
N GLY A 224 -7.08 15.47 9.26
CA GLY A 224 -7.04 16.71 8.48
C GLY A 224 -5.61 17.26 8.32
N ALA A 225 -5.40 18.07 7.27
CA ALA A 225 -4.12 18.71 7.02
C ALA A 225 -3.76 19.68 8.16
N LYS A 226 -2.82 19.30 9.04
CA LYS A 226 -2.19 20.24 9.98
C LYS A 226 -0.97 20.86 9.33
N THR A 227 -0.89 22.19 9.31
CA THR A 227 0.37 22.91 9.12
C THR A 227 1.23 22.74 10.36
N TYR A 228 2.23 21.88 10.29
CA TYR A 228 3.29 21.83 11.30
C TYR A 228 4.19 23.05 11.06
N LYS A 229 4.35 23.92 12.07
CA LYS A 229 5.42 24.92 12.03
C LYS A 229 6.75 24.16 12.10
N SER A 230 7.52 24.23 11.03
CA SER A 230 8.93 23.81 11.00
C SER A 230 9.74 24.63 11.99
#